data_AF-A0A524NNE8-F1
#
_entry.id   AF-A0A524NNE8-F1
#
_cell.length_a   1.000
_cell.length_b   1.000
_cell.length_c   1.000
_cell.angle_alpha   90.00
_cell.angle_beta   90.00
_cell.angle_gamma   90.00
#
_symmetry.space_group_name_H-M   'P 1'
#
loop_
_entity.id
_entity.type
_entity.pdbx_description
1 polymer ?
#
loop_
_entity_poly.entity_id
_entity_poly.type
_entity_poly.pdbx_seq_one_letter_code
_entity_poly.pdbx_strand_id
1 'polypeptide(L)'
;MITTTARLILLALASALTAFVTPGTVLAETAGAALTREAQAAITPARALEMLKQGNERFVSGKSTERDYLAQVKQTSKDQFPFAAVVSCLDSRIPPAIVFDRGIGDLFGARVAGNFVNDDILGSLEFATKLVADLPSSCRSSRGA
;
A
#
# COMPACT_ATOMS: atom_id res chain seq x y z
N MET A 1 3.56 10.61 78.68
CA MET A 1 2.16 10.90 79.01
C MET A 1 1.50 11.47 77.76
N ILE A 2 0.74 10.63 77.05
CA ILE A 2 -0.74 10.74 76.88
C ILE A 2 -1.03 11.53 75.58
N THR A 3 -1.10 10.84 74.42
CA THR A 3 -2.35 10.45 73.69
C THR A 3 -3.09 11.66 73.10
N THR A 4 -3.68 11.68 71.89
CA THR A 4 -4.59 10.69 71.29
C THR A 4 -4.95 11.11 69.84
N THR A 5 -5.12 10.11 68.97
CA THR A 5 -6.16 9.95 67.90
C THR A 5 -6.18 10.90 66.69
N ALA A 6 -5.89 10.47 65.45
CA ALA A 6 -6.54 9.44 64.62
C ALA A 6 -7.95 9.81 64.13
N ARG A 7 -8.07 10.23 62.85
CA ARG A 7 -9.21 10.10 61.91
C ARG A 7 -8.76 10.70 60.56
N LEU A 8 -9.02 10.20 59.37
CA LEU A 8 -9.59 8.96 58.84
C LEU A 8 -9.50 9.13 57.30
N ILE A 9 -9.10 8.08 56.58
CA ILE A 9 -9.70 7.65 55.30
C ILE A 9 -9.54 8.56 54.06
N LEU A 10 -8.59 8.15 53.21
CA LEU A 10 -8.84 7.58 51.87
C LEU A 10 -10.07 8.10 51.08
N LEU A 11 -9.84 9.02 50.14
CA LEU A 11 -10.52 9.06 48.84
C LEU A 11 -9.43 9.36 47.79
N ALA A 12 -8.96 8.38 47.05
CA ALA A 12 -9.59 7.78 45.87
C ALA A 12 -9.32 8.57 44.59
N LEU A 13 -8.87 7.80 43.59
CA LEU A 13 -9.00 8.02 42.15
C LEU A 13 -7.97 8.97 41.50
N ALA A 14 -6.86 8.33 41.11
CA ALA A 14 -6.44 8.25 39.70
C ALA A 14 -7.19 9.22 38.75
N SER A 15 -6.67 10.43 38.61
CA SER A 15 -6.94 11.23 37.42
C SER A 15 -6.14 10.59 36.29
N ALA A 16 -6.86 9.81 35.50
CA ALA A 16 -6.40 9.21 34.28
C ALA A 16 -5.60 10.22 33.46
N LEU A 17 -4.30 9.92 33.27
CA LEU A 17 -3.57 10.41 32.12
C LEU A 17 -4.31 9.85 30.91
N THR A 18 -5.18 10.66 30.31
CA THR A 18 -5.81 10.37 29.05
C THR A 18 -4.70 10.36 28.00
N ALA A 19 -4.05 9.21 27.88
CA ALA A 19 -3.37 8.82 26.67
C ALA A 19 -4.43 8.88 25.58
N PHE A 20 -4.38 9.96 24.78
CA PHE A 20 -5.01 10.04 23.49
C PHE A 20 -4.44 8.88 22.67
N VAL A 21 -5.09 7.73 22.76
CA VAL A 21 -4.92 6.63 21.82
C VAL A 21 -5.51 7.16 20.52
N THR A 22 -4.65 7.71 19.66
CA THR A 22 -5.00 7.90 18.26
C THR A 22 -5.38 6.54 17.68
N PRO A 23 -6.60 6.35 17.15
CA PRO A 23 -6.90 5.20 16.31
C PRO A 23 -6.33 5.50 14.92
N GLY A 24 -5.01 5.60 14.85
CA GLY A 24 -4.25 5.59 13.62
C GLY A 24 -3.55 4.24 13.59
N THR A 25 -4.19 3.26 12.96
CA THR A 25 -3.55 2.01 12.58
C THR A 25 -2.28 2.34 11.81
N VAL A 26 -1.13 2.28 12.50
CA VAL A 26 0.13 1.92 11.86
C VAL A 26 -0.07 0.49 11.37
N LEU A 27 -0.63 0.35 10.17
CA LEU A 27 -0.25 -0.76 9.32
C LEU A 27 1.25 -0.55 9.13
N ALA A 28 2.04 -1.26 9.93
CA ALA A 28 3.45 -1.42 9.66
C ALA A 28 3.51 -1.98 8.24
N GLU A 29 3.82 -1.11 7.28
CA GLU A 29 4.18 -1.52 5.93
C GLU A 29 5.44 -2.36 6.16
N THR A 30 5.28 -3.69 6.19
CA THR A 30 6.40 -4.62 6.22
C THR A 30 7.20 -4.31 4.97
N ALA A 31 8.23 -3.47 5.13
CA ALA A 31 9.00 -2.89 4.07
C ALA A 31 9.73 -4.02 3.33
N GLY A 32 9.04 -4.65 2.38
CA GLY A 32 9.53 -5.79 1.61
C GLY A 32 8.63 -7.03 1.56
N ALA A 33 7.45 -7.06 2.18
CA ALA A 33 6.47 -8.12 1.93
C ALA A 33 5.55 -7.77 0.75
N ALA A 34 5.00 -8.79 0.06
CA ALA A 34 3.99 -8.58 -0.96
C ALA A 34 2.68 -8.05 -0.36
N LEU A 35 1.95 -7.21 -1.10
CA LEU A 35 0.68 -6.64 -0.65
C LEU A 35 -0.40 -7.73 -0.47
N THR A 36 -1.19 -7.63 0.61
CA THR A 36 -2.36 -8.51 0.83
C THR A 36 -3.63 -7.90 0.25
N ARG A 37 -4.67 -8.73 0.08
CA ARG A 37 -5.99 -8.29 -0.38
C ARG A 37 -6.58 -7.18 0.51
N GLU A 38 -6.48 -7.35 1.82
CA GLU A 38 -7.04 -6.42 2.81
C GLU A 38 -6.30 -5.08 2.78
N ALA A 39 -4.97 -5.12 2.67
CA ALA A 39 -4.16 -3.93 2.53
C ALA A 39 -4.46 -3.19 1.22
N GLN A 40 -4.62 -3.92 0.11
CA GLN A 40 -4.96 -3.33 -1.18
C GLN A 40 -6.36 -2.68 -1.18
N ALA A 41 -7.36 -3.34 -0.59
CA ALA A 41 -8.73 -2.82 -0.50
C ALA A 41 -8.83 -1.51 0.30
N ALA A 42 -7.88 -1.25 1.22
CA ALA A 42 -7.81 -0.02 1.98
C ALA A 42 -7.14 1.14 1.22
N ILE A 43 -6.52 0.89 0.07
CA ILE A 43 -5.78 1.91 -0.69
C ILE A 43 -6.74 2.70 -1.58
N THR A 44 -6.83 4.00 -1.31
CA THR A 44 -7.53 4.94 -2.20
C THR A 44 -6.64 5.35 -3.37
N PRO A 45 -7.20 5.83 -4.50
CA PRO A 45 -6.40 6.34 -5.61
C PRO A 45 -5.42 7.46 -5.22
N ALA A 46 -5.83 8.34 -4.29
CA ALA A 46 -4.97 9.39 -3.76
C ALA A 46 -3.79 8.81 -2.96
N ARG A 47 -4.06 7.79 -2.13
CA ARG A 47 -3.01 7.09 -1.38
C ARG A 47 -2.07 6.32 -2.31
N ALA A 48 -2.60 5.66 -3.34
CA ALA A 48 -1.79 4.97 -4.37
C ALA A 48 -0.80 5.94 -5.04
N LEU A 49 -1.26 7.13 -5.43
CA LEU A 49 -0.40 8.16 -6.01
C LEU A 49 0.68 8.64 -5.02
N GLU A 50 0.31 8.84 -3.76
CA GLU A 50 1.27 9.22 -2.72
C GLU A 50 2.31 8.12 -2.49
N MET A 51 1.90 6.86 -2.44
CA MET A 51 2.77 5.69 -2.34
C MET A 51 3.78 5.65 -3.50
N LEU A 52 3.38 5.94 -4.73
CA LEU A 52 4.28 6.01 -5.88
C LEU A 52 5.29 7.16 -5.72
N LYS A 53 4.83 8.35 -5.31
CA LYS A 53 5.73 9.52 -5.08
C LYS A 53 6.76 9.23 -3.99
N GLN A 54 6.33 8.70 -2.84
CA GLN A 54 7.21 8.33 -1.73
C GLN A 54 8.23 7.26 -2.14
N GLY A 55 7.82 6.30 -2.96
CA GLY A 55 8.72 5.28 -3.48
C GLY A 55 9.75 5.84 -4.46
N ASN A 56 9.34 6.75 -5.33
CA ASN A 56 10.28 7.44 -6.21
C ASN A 56 11.28 8.31 -5.44
N GLU A 57 10.84 9.00 -4.38
CA GLU A 57 11.73 9.76 -3.51
C GLU A 57 12.80 8.88 -2.85
N ARG A 58 12.44 7.66 -2.41
CA ARG A 58 13.41 6.67 -1.91
C ARG A 58 14.41 6.24 -2.99
N PHE A 59 13.93 5.99 -4.20
CA PHE A 59 14.80 5.63 -5.34
C PHE A 59 15.80 6.74 -5.66
N VAL A 60 15.33 7.99 -5.78
CA VAL A 60 16.18 9.15 -6.10
C VAL A 60 17.18 9.46 -4.98
N SER A 61 16.80 9.26 -3.72
CA SER A 61 17.68 9.48 -2.56
C SER A 61 18.64 8.33 -2.27
N GLY A 62 18.61 7.24 -3.05
CA GLY A 62 19.45 6.06 -2.84
C GLY A 62 19.08 5.25 -1.59
N LYS A 63 17.87 5.44 -1.06
CA LYS A 63 17.34 4.79 0.16
C LYS A 63 16.23 3.79 -0.18
N SER A 64 16.40 3.06 -1.28
CA SER A 64 15.46 2.02 -1.70
C SER A 64 15.34 0.91 -0.66
N THR A 65 14.15 0.33 -0.55
CA THR A 65 13.88 -0.74 0.41
C THR A 65 14.54 -2.05 -0.05
N GLU A 66 15.27 -2.70 0.86
CA GLU A 66 15.78 -4.05 0.64
C GLU A 66 14.64 -5.07 0.65
N ARG A 67 14.65 -6.03 -0.28
CA ARG A 67 13.56 -6.99 -0.47
C ARG A 67 14.09 -8.38 -0.75
N ASP A 68 13.42 -9.40 -0.20
CA ASP A 68 13.59 -10.78 -0.62
C ASP A 68 12.62 -11.08 -1.77
N TYR A 69 13.11 -10.92 -3.01
CA TYR A 69 12.31 -11.17 -4.20
C TYR A 69 11.88 -12.63 -4.34
N LEU A 70 12.68 -13.60 -3.88
CA LEU A 70 12.31 -15.01 -3.95
C LEU A 70 11.16 -15.33 -2.99
N ALA A 71 11.16 -14.72 -1.80
CA ALA A 71 10.02 -14.80 -0.90
C ALA A 71 8.77 -14.15 -1.50
N GLN A 72 8.90 -12.98 -2.13
CA GLN A 72 7.76 -12.30 -2.78
C GLN A 72 7.17 -13.15 -3.91
N VAL A 73 8.00 -13.75 -4.78
CA VAL A 73 7.50 -14.66 -5.84
C VAL A 73 6.72 -15.83 -5.24
N LYS A 74 7.18 -16.40 -4.13
CA LYS A 74 6.46 -17.48 -3.44
C LYS A 74 5.12 -16.98 -2.88
N GLN A 75 5.10 -15.80 -2.28
CA GLN A 75 3.89 -15.17 -1.73
C GLN A 75 2.86 -14.87 -2.82
N THR A 76 3.29 -14.39 -3.98
CA THR A 76 2.41 -13.99 -5.08
C THR A 76 2.13 -15.11 -6.09
N SER A 77 2.55 -16.34 -5.80
CA SER A 77 2.46 -17.47 -6.74
C SER A 77 1.03 -17.91 -7.04
N LYS A 78 0.11 -17.70 -6.10
CA LYS A 78 -1.31 -18.05 -6.24
C LYS A 78 -2.15 -16.85 -6.63
N ASP A 79 -1.95 -15.74 -5.92
CA ASP A 79 -2.70 -14.51 -6.09
C ASP A 79 -1.76 -13.30 -5.98
N GLN A 80 -2.15 -12.19 -6.61
CA GLN A 80 -1.46 -10.92 -6.53
C GLN A 80 -2.47 -9.80 -6.33
N PHE A 81 -2.08 -8.77 -5.57
CA PHE A 81 -2.94 -7.66 -5.23
C PHE A 81 -2.26 -6.35 -5.57
N PRO A 82 -2.01 -6.04 -6.86
CA PRO A 82 -1.42 -4.77 -7.22
C PRO A 82 -2.35 -3.62 -6.83
N PHE A 83 -1.77 -2.50 -6.42
CA PHE A 83 -2.53 -1.30 -6.04
C PHE A 83 -2.56 -0.23 -7.14
N ALA A 84 -1.74 -0.38 -8.19
CA ALA A 84 -1.69 0.54 -9.31
C ALA A 84 -1.30 -0.17 -10.62
N ALA A 85 -1.82 0.36 -11.74
CA ALA A 85 -1.41 -0.02 -13.09
C ALA A 85 -0.60 1.12 -13.72
N VAL A 86 0.55 0.81 -14.31
CA VAL A 86 1.48 1.79 -14.87
C VAL A 86 1.84 1.41 -16.30
N VAL A 87 1.56 2.32 -17.24
CA VAL A 87 2.08 2.25 -18.60
C VAL A 87 3.45 2.93 -18.63
N SER A 88 4.47 2.23 -19.10
CA SER A 88 5.83 2.75 -19.19
C SER A 88 6.52 2.37 -20.50
N CYS A 89 7.65 2.98 -20.79
CA CYS A 89 8.42 2.64 -21.98
C CYS A 89 9.06 1.25 -21.84
N LEU A 90 9.28 0.57 -22.96
CA LEU A 90 10.02 -0.69 -23.03
C LEU A 90 11.53 -0.53 -22.71
N ASP A 91 12.03 0.70 -22.63
CA ASP A 91 13.42 1.04 -22.30
C ASP A 91 13.89 0.35 -20.99
N SER A 92 14.96 -0.43 -21.07
CA SER A 92 15.47 -1.24 -19.94
C SER A 92 15.92 -0.41 -18.74
N ARG A 93 16.16 0.90 -18.90
CA ARG A 93 16.68 1.79 -17.86
C ARG A 93 15.59 2.34 -16.93
N ILE A 94 14.33 2.23 -17.32
CA ILE A 94 13.19 2.78 -16.57
C ILE A 94 12.13 1.73 -16.21
N PRO A 95 12.49 0.64 -15.50
CA PRO A 95 11.51 -0.30 -14.99
C PRO A 95 10.69 0.35 -13.85
N PRO A 96 9.35 0.45 -13.98
CA PRO A 96 8.52 1.19 -13.04
C PRO A 96 8.56 0.64 -11.60
N ALA A 97 8.69 -0.68 -11.44
CA ALA A 97 8.83 -1.29 -10.11
C ALA A 97 10.09 -0.81 -9.36
N ILE A 98 11.20 -0.58 -10.06
CA ILE A 98 12.43 -0.07 -9.43
C ILE A 98 12.33 1.43 -9.19
N VAL A 99 11.88 2.19 -10.19
CA VAL A 99 11.79 3.66 -10.13
C VAL A 99 10.82 4.13 -9.04
N PHE A 100 9.76 3.37 -8.77
CA PHE A 100 8.82 3.63 -7.68
C PHE A 100 9.11 2.85 -6.41
N ASP A 101 10.27 2.18 -6.32
CA ASP A 101 10.65 1.36 -5.17
C ASP A 101 9.50 0.47 -4.68
N ARG A 102 9.03 -0.44 -5.56
CA ARG A 102 7.97 -1.42 -5.31
C ARG A 102 8.45 -2.84 -5.57
N GLY A 103 7.80 -3.79 -4.90
CA GLY A 103 8.10 -5.21 -4.97
C GLY A 103 7.35 -5.94 -6.08
N ILE A 104 7.52 -7.26 -6.10
CA ILE A 104 6.77 -8.17 -6.96
C ILE A 104 5.33 -8.28 -6.44
N GLY A 105 4.36 -8.13 -7.34
CA GLY A 105 2.93 -8.17 -7.02
C GLY A 105 2.31 -6.83 -6.62
N ASP A 106 3.10 -5.78 -6.44
CA ASP A 106 2.62 -4.46 -6.01
C ASP A 106 2.08 -3.60 -7.16
N LEU A 107 2.66 -3.74 -8.36
CA LEU A 107 2.32 -2.94 -9.55
C LEU A 107 1.98 -3.85 -10.72
N PHE A 108 0.96 -3.44 -11.48
CA PHE A 108 0.69 -3.99 -12.80
C PHE A 108 1.40 -3.13 -13.86
N GLY A 109 2.48 -3.64 -14.45
CA GLY A 109 3.30 -2.90 -15.41
C GLY A 109 2.99 -3.27 -16.86
N ALA A 110 2.43 -2.33 -17.63
CA ALA A 110 2.30 -2.45 -19.08
C ALA A 110 3.45 -1.68 -19.76
N ARG A 111 4.17 -2.29 -20.71
CA ARG A 111 5.37 -1.69 -21.29
C ARG A 111 5.35 -1.75 -22.81
N VAL A 112 5.50 -0.60 -23.47
CA VAL A 112 5.55 -0.47 -24.94
C VAL A 112 6.50 0.64 -25.34
N ALA A 113 7.18 0.49 -26.48
CA ALA A 113 8.08 1.53 -26.98
C ALA A 113 7.30 2.83 -27.20
N GLY A 114 7.72 3.92 -26.55
CA GLY A 114 7.03 5.22 -26.64
C GLY A 114 5.77 5.33 -25.79
N ASN A 115 5.49 4.37 -24.90
CA ASN A 115 4.45 4.45 -23.86
C ASN A 115 3.06 4.94 -24.35
N PHE A 116 2.70 4.57 -25.58
CA PHE A 116 1.38 4.83 -26.14
C PHE A 116 0.39 3.71 -25.75
N VAL A 117 -0.90 3.93 -25.94
CA VAL A 117 -1.94 2.94 -25.64
C VAL A 117 -2.52 2.44 -26.96
N ASN A 118 -2.37 1.14 -27.23
CA ASN A 118 -3.09 0.43 -28.28
C ASN A 118 -4.18 -0.46 -27.64
N ASP A 119 -4.95 -1.18 -28.47
CA ASP A 119 -6.04 -2.03 -27.99
C ASP A 119 -5.57 -3.12 -27.02
N ASP A 120 -4.38 -3.70 -27.23
CA ASP A 120 -3.81 -4.72 -26.34
C ASP A 120 -3.47 -4.16 -24.95
N ILE A 121 -2.85 -2.97 -24.91
CA ILE A 121 -2.52 -2.27 -23.67
C ILE A 121 -3.80 -1.80 -22.98
N LEU A 122 -4.79 -1.30 -23.73
CA LEU A 122 -6.08 -0.93 -23.18
C LEU A 122 -6.78 -2.11 -22.53
N GLY A 123 -6.86 -3.27 -23.21
CA GLY A 123 -7.41 -4.50 -22.64
C GLY A 123 -6.64 -4.96 -21.40
N SER A 124 -5.31 -4.80 -21.40
CA SER A 124 -4.48 -5.10 -20.23
C SER A 124 -4.79 -4.16 -19.05
N LEU A 125 -5.03 -2.88 -19.31
CA LEU A 125 -5.43 -1.91 -18.29
C LEU A 125 -6.85 -2.18 -17.78
N GLU A 126 -7.80 -2.55 -18.64
CA GLU A 126 -9.14 -2.97 -18.22
C GLU A 126 -9.08 -4.19 -17.30
N PHE A 127 -8.22 -5.17 -17.61
CA PHE A 127 -7.96 -6.29 -16.70
C PHE A 127 -7.34 -5.81 -15.38
N ALA A 128 -6.31 -4.98 -15.45
CA ALA A 128 -5.63 -4.46 -14.26
C ALA A 128 -6.60 -3.68 -13.37
N THR A 129 -7.50 -2.88 -13.93
CA THR A 129 -8.50 -2.15 -13.16
C THR A 129 -9.47 -3.08 -12.43
N LYS A 130 -9.88 -4.20 -13.03
CA LYS A 130 -10.70 -5.24 -12.36
C LYS A 130 -9.95 -5.94 -11.22
N LEU A 131 -8.63 -6.04 -11.32
CA LEU A 131 -7.77 -6.65 -10.30
C LEU A 131 -7.43 -5.67 -9.16
N VAL A 132 -7.16 -4.40 -9.51
CA VAL A 132 -6.75 -3.32 -8.61
C VAL A 132 -7.94 -2.75 -7.84
N ALA A 133 -9.15 -2.82 -8.39
CA ALA A 133 -10.28 -2.12 -7.83
C ALA A 133 -11.55 -2.97 -7.74
N ASP A 134 -12.22 -2.85 -6.60
CA ASP A 134 -13.67 -2.99 -6.51
C ASP A 134 -14.30 -1.71 -7.12
N LEU A 135 -14.23 -1.58 -8.45
CA LEU A 135 -14.65 -0.36 -9.13
C LEU A 135 -16.15 -0.09 -8.92
N PRO A 136 -16.54 1.17 -8.66
CA PRO A 136 -17.94 1.58 -8.76
C PRO A 136 -18.51 1.17 -10.12
N SER A 137 -19.78 0.77 -10.13
CA SER A 137 -20.48 0.16 -11.27
C SER A 137 -20.41 0.95 -12.58
N SER A 138 -20.13 2.26 -12.53
CA SER A 138 -19.94 3.14 -13.69
C SER A 138 -18.70 2.84 -14.53
N CYS A 139 -17.66 2.23 -13.94
CA CYS A 139 -16.43 1.81 -14.65
C CYS A 139 -16.43 0.32 -15.01
N ARG A 140 -17.48 -0.42 -14.64
CA ARG A 140 -17.68 -1.81 -15.04
C ARG A 140 -18.17 -1.78 -16.50
N SER A 141 -17.21 -1.75 -17.42
CA SER A 141 -17.41 -1.63 -18.86
C SER A 141 -18.63 -2.42 -19.35
N SER A 142 -19.51 -1.73 -20.07
CA SER A 142 -20.72 -2.16 -20.73
C SER A 142 -20.50 -3.12 -21.92
N ARG A 143 -19.73 -4.19 -21.76
CA ARG A 143 -19.57 -5.29 -22.73
C ARG A 143 -19.40 -6.58 -21.91
N GLY A 144 -20.31 -7.56 -21.90
CA GLY A 144 -21.27 -7.89 -22.95
C GLY A 144 -20.56 -8.45 -24.17
N ALA A 145 -19.76 -9.50 -23.99
CA ALA A 145 -19.34 -10.47 -25.00
C ALA A 145 -18.70 -11.68 -24.29
#